data_AF-A0A326GHI6-F1
#
_entry.id   AF-A0A326GHI6-F1
#
_cell.length_a   1.000
_cell.length_b   1.000
_cell.length_c   1.000
_cell.angle_alpha   90.00
_cell.angle_beta   90.00
_cell.angle_gamma   90.00
#
_symmetry.space_group_name_H-M   'P 1'
#
loop_
_entity.id
_entity.type
_entity.pdbx_description
1 polymer ?
#
loop_
_entity_poly.entity_id
_entity_poly.type
_entity_poly.pdbx_seq_one_letter_code
_entity_poly.pdbx_strand_id
1 'polypeptide(L)'
;MLDPDQCYAAIRRRDPAMDGLFFTAVHTTRIYCRPVCPARTPDRANVTFHASAAAAQAAGYRPCLRCRPETAPDSPAWAGTLASIHRALRLIDDGALAEGGVAMLAERLGMTDRHLRRLFVEHLGLTPLAIEATRRLHLAKHLVHDTRLPLTDIAFAAGYGSVRRFNEAFQAAFGRAPSALRREGTLPDPAAPITVTIAHRPDFNPGGPVEIALPEGHAEVTPAGDRTLRITLTDVPLPALGRAIAAAKRAVFAGG
;
A
#
# COMPACT_ATOMS: atom_id res chain seq x y z
N MET A 1 -22.62 -9.60 -24.15
CA MET A 1 -22.78 -11.06 -24.35
C MET A 1 -21.38 -11.67 -24.34
N LEU A 2 -21.13 -12.72 -23.56
CA LEU A 2 -19.82 -13.37 -23.52
C LEU A 2 -19.60 -14.12 -24.84
N ASP A 3 -18.56 -13.78 -25.60
CA ASP A 3 -18.17 -14.55 -26.79
C ASP A 3 -17.50 -15.86 -26.33
N PRO A 4 -18.13 -17.03 -26.56
CA PRO A 4 -17.61 -18.31 -26.09
C PRO A 4 -16.22 -18.66 -26.63
N ASP A 5 -15.85 -18.17 -27.82
CA ASP A 5 -14.55 -18.48 -28.41
C ASP A 5 -13.44 -17.62 -27.80
N GLN A 6 -13.73 -16.36 -27.48
CA GLN A 6 -12.84 -15.50 -26.69
C GLN A 6 -12.65 -16.06 -25.28
N CYS A 7 -13.73 -16.49 -24.62
CA CYS A 7 -13.67 -17.12 -23.31
C CYS A 7 -12.82 -18.41 -23.35
N TYR A 8 -12.97 -19.23 -24.39
CA TYR A 8 -12.18 -20.45 -24.52
C TYR A 8 -10.69 -20.16 -24.78
N ALA A 9 -10.37 -19.19 -25.62
CA ALA A 9 -9.00 -18.75 -25.83
C ALA A 9 -8.36 -18.24 -24.53
N ALA A 10 -9.11 -17.47 -23.73
CA ALA A 10 -8.68 -16.95 -22.45
C ALA A 10 -8.33 -18.05 -21.44
N ILE A 11 -9.14 -19.12 -21.32
CA ILE A 11 -8.83 -20.23 -20.39
C ILE A 11 -7.67 -21.11 -20.88
N ARG A 12 -7.43 -21.18 -22.19
CA ARG A 12 -6.27 -21.90 -22.74
C ARG A 12 -4.96 -21.20 -22.41
N ARG A 13 -4.94 -19.85 -22.50
CA ARG A 13 -3.77 -19.04 -22.16
C ARG A 13 -3.67 -18.69 -20.66
N ARG A 14 -4.70 -19.04 -19.86
CA ARG A 14 -4.84 -18.69 -18.44
C ARG A 14 -4.71 -17.19 -18.20
N ASP A 15 -5.46 -16.41 -18.97
CA ASP A 15 -5.33 -14.96 -19.01
C ASP A 15 -5.76 -14.28 -17.70
N PRO A 16 -4.84 -13.61 -16.96
CA PRO A 16 -5.19 -12.86 -15.78
C PRO A 16 -6.11 -11.66 -16.06
N ALA A 17 -6.04 -11.07 -17.27
CA ALA A 17 -6.86 -9.92 -17.64
C ALA A 17 -8.35 -10.28 -17.76
N MET A 18 -8.66 -11.56 -17.93
CA MET A 18 -10.04 -12.06 -18.05
C MET A 18 -10.56 -12.64 -16.73
N ASP A 19 -9.73 -12.69 -15.68
CA ASP A 19 -10.10 -13.27 -14.41
C ASP A 19 -11.18 -12.44 -13.69
N GLY A 20 -12.21 -13.11 -13.17
CA GLY A 20 -13.37 -12.46 -12.57
C GLY A 20 -14.42 -11.94 -13.58
N LEU A 21 -14.10 -11.83 -14.88
CA LEU A 21 -15.07 -11.39 -15.90
C LEU A 21 -16.04 -12.51 -16.33
N PHE A 22 -15.61 -13.76 -16.24
CA PHE A 22 -16.44 -14.92 -16.52
C PHE A 22 -15.93 -16.16 -15.78
N PHE A 23 -16.76 -17.20 -15.76
CA PHE A 23 -16.50 -18.47 -15.11
C PHE A 23 -16.75 -19.61 -16.07
N THR A 24 -15.85 -20.59 -16.09
CA THR A 24 -15.94 -21.75 -16.98
C THR A 24 -16.53 -22.92 -16.22
N ALA A 25 -17.70 -23.39 -16.65
CA ALA A 25 -18.37 -24.56 -16.11
C ALA A 25 -18.11 -25.79 -17.00
N VAL A 26 -17.61 -26.86 -16.40
CA VAL A 26 -17.22 -28.10 -17.09
C VAL A 26 -18.33 -29.13 -16.94
N HIS A 27 -18.89 -29.58 -18.06
CA HIS A 27 -20.02 -30.51 -18.07
C HIS A 27 -19.69 -31.85 -17.42
N THR A 28 -18.53 -32.42 -17.74
CA THR A 28 -18.12 -33.77 -17.31
C THR A 28 -17.87 -33.88 -15.82
N THR A 29 -17.26 -32.86 -15.20
CA THR A 29 -16.93 -32.87 -13.76
C THR A 29 -17.97 -32.16 -12.90
N ARG A 30 -18.88 -31.41 -13.52
CA ARG A 30 -19.82 -30.50 -12.85
C ARG A 30 -19.10 -29.50 -11.94
N ILE A 31 -17.92 -29.05 -12.35
CA ILE A 31 -17.11 -28.05 -11.64
C ILE A 31 -17.08 -26.77 -12.46
N TYR A 32 -17.20 -25.62 -11.81
CA TYR A 32 -16.88 -24.33 -12.44
C TYR A 32 -15.57 -23.76 -11.90
N CYS A 33 -14.86 -23.01 -12.73
CA CYS A 33 -13.50 -22.52 -12.53
C CYS A 33 -13.35 -21.07 -12.98
N ARG A 34 -12.30 -20.41 -12.47
CA ARG A 34 -11.77 -19.16 -13.01
C ARG A 34 -11.00 -19.39 -14.32
N PRO A 35 -10.86 -18.36 -15.19
CA PRO A 35 -10.05 -18.44 -16.41
C PRO A 35 -8.56 -18.73 -16.17
N VAL A 36 -8.04 -18.34 -15.01
CA VAL A 36 -6.64 -18.56 -14.60
C VAL A 36 -6.40 -19.92 -13.91
N CYS A 37 -7.40 -20.80 -13.88
CA CYS A 37 -7.30 -22.06 -13.14
C CYS A 37 -6.11 -22.92 -13.65
N PRO A 38 -5.22 -23.40 -12.76
CA PRO A 38 -4.06 -24.21 -13.15
C PRO A 38 -4.43 -25.65 -13.53
N ALA A 39 -5.70 -26.04 -13.39
CA ALA A 39 -6.18 -27.34 -13.85
C ALA A 39 -5.97 -27.51 -15.37
N ARG A 40 -6.00 -28.76 -15.84
CA ARG A 40 -5.96 -29.06 -17.27
C ARG A 40 -7.17 -28.40 -17.94
N THR A 41 -6.93 -27.63 -19.00
CA THR A 41 -8.00 -26.99 -19.76
C THR A 41 -8.88 -28.07 -20.40
N PRO A 42 -10.20 -28.10 -20.15
CA PRO A 42 -11.10 -29.07 -20.75
C PRO A 42 -11.31 -28.81 -22.25
N ASP A 43 -11.83 -29.81 -22.96
CA ASP A 43 -12.18 -29.67 -24.37
C ASP A 43 -13.30 -28.65 -24.56
N ARG A 44 -13.27 -27.94 -25.69
CA ARG A 44 -14.22 -26.87 -26.02
C ARG A 44 -15.68 -27.30 -25.94
N ALA A 45 -15.96 -28.53 -26.35
CA ALA A 45 -17.30 -29.12 -26.34
C ALA A 45 -17.83 -29.39 -24.92
N ASN A 46 -16.94 -29.47 -23.93
CA ASN A 46 -17.26 -29.84 -22.55
C ASN A 46 -17.39 -28.64 -21.61
N VAL A 47 -17.42 -27.42 -22.14
CA VAL A 47 -17.45 -26.20 -21.33
C VAL A 47 -18.55 -25.23 -21.74
N THR A 48 -19.13 -24.60 -20.72
CA THR A 48 -20.02 -23.44 -20.83
C THR A 48 -19.48 -22.28 -20.00
N PHE A 49 -19.87 -21.05 -20.34
CA PHE A 49 -19.38 -19.85 -19.67
C PHE A 49 -20.52 -19.12 -18.98
N HIS A 50 -20.25 -18.62 -17.78
CA HIS A 50 -21.19 -17.88 -16.95
C HIS A 50 -20.61 -16.52 -16.58
N ALA A 51 -21.45 -15.49 -16.50
CA ALA A 51 -21.03 -14.13 -16.15
C ALA A 51 -20.62 -13.97 -14.67
N SER A 52 -21.04 -14.88 -13.79
CA SER A 52 -20.71 -14.83 -12.37
C SER A 52 -20.59 -16.22 -11.76
N ALA A 53 -19.87 -16.33 -10.63
CA ALA A 53 -19.78 -17.54 -9.84
C ALA A 53 -21.17 -18.00 -9.36
N ALA A 54 -22.00 -17.05 -8.94
CA ALA A 54 -23.39 -17.30 -8.53
C ALA A 54 -24.22 -17.91 -9.67
N ALA A 55 -24.09 -17.42 -10.90
CA ALA A 55 -24.80 -17.97 -12.06
C ALA A 55 -24.35 -19.41 -12.38
N ALA A 56 -23.06 -19.72 -12.25
CA ALA A 56 -22.56 -21.08 -12.42
C ALA A 56 -23.05 -22.03 -11.30
N GLN A 57 -23.10 -21.56 -10.05
CA GLN A 57 -23.66 -22.33 -8.93
C GLN A 57 -25.16 -22.59 -9.09
N ALA A 58 -25.92 -21.58 -9.51
CA ALA A 58 -27.34 -21.72 -9.79
C ALA A 58 -27.63 -22.71 -10.94
N ALA A 59 -26.70 -22.84 -11.90
CA ALA A 59 -26.74 -23.87 -12.94
C ALA A 59 -26.30 -25.27 -12.44
N GLY A 60 -26.05 -25.41 -11.13
CA GLY A 60 -25.76 -26.68 -10.43
C GLY A 60 -24.32 -27.15 -10.52
N TYR A 61 -23.37 -26.27 -10.85
CA TYR A 61 -21.94 -26.58 -10.82
C TYR A 61 -21.34 -26.32 -9.43
N ARG A 62 -20.41 -27.18 -9.00
CA ARG A 62 -19.67 -27.00 -7.75
C ARG A 62 -18.42 -26.14 -7.97
N PRO A 63 -18.00 -25.33 -6.98
CA PRO A 63 -16.79 -24.54 -7.11
C PRO A 63 -15.54 -25.41 -7.17
N CYS A 64 -14.59 -25.01 -8.02
CA CYS A 64 -13.28 -25.63 -8.06
C CYS A 64 -12.47 -25.32 -6.80
N LEU A 65 -12.05 -26.37 -6.09
CA LEU A 65 -11.24 -26.21 -4.87
C LEU A 65 -9.80 -25.69 -5.13
N ARG A 66 -9.33 -25.69 -6.39
CA ARG A 66 -7.99 -25.21 -6.75
C ARG A 66 -7.96 -23.70 -6.98
N CYS A 67 -8.88 -23.18 -7.79
CA CYS A 67 -8.93 -21.76 -8.12
C CYS A 67 -9.90 -20.95 -7.26
N ARG A 68 -10.69 -21.62 -6.40
CA ARG A 68 -11.63 -21.03 -5.44
C ARG A 68 -12.50 -19.93 -6.07
N PRO A 69 -13.21 -20.24 -7.18
CA PRO A 69 -13.95 -19.24 -7.96
C PRO A 69 -15.10 -18.60 -7.18
N GLU A 70 -15.57 -19.23 -6.11
CA GLU A 70 -16.59 -18.71 -5.19
C GLU A 70 -16.15 -17.42 -4.48
N THR A 71 -14.85 -17.14 -4.46
CA THR A 71 -14.28 -15.94 -3.85
C THR A 71 -14.10 -14.79 -4.84
N ALA A 72 -14.33 -15.01 -6.14
CA ALA A 72 -14.12 -14.01 -7.19
C ALA A 72 -15.42 -13.29 -7.56
N PRO A 73 -15.37 -12.01 -7.97
CA PRO A 73 -14.21 -11.08 -7.94
C PRO A 73 -14.09 -10.33 -6.59
N ASP A 74 -13.07 -9.47 -6.48
CA ASP A 74 -12.92 -8.42 -5.46
C ASP A 74 -12.77 -8.85 -3.99
N SER A 75 -12.67 -10.15 -3.70
CA SER A 75 -12.29 -10.59 -2.36
C SER A 75 -10.76 -10.65 -2.16
N PRO A 76 -10.25 -10.51 -0.93
CA PRO A 76 -8.84 -10.76 -0.63
C PRO A 76 -8.38 -12.17 -1.02
N ALA A 77 -9.26 -13.18 -0.88
CA ALA A 77 -8.96 -14.54 -1.27
C ALA A 77 -8.82 -14.70 -2.79
N TRP A 78 -9.57 -13.92 -3.57
CA TRP A 78 -9.45 -13.86 -5.03
C TRP A 78 -8.16 -13.16 -5.48
N ALA A 79 -7.84 -12.01 -4.86
CA ALA A 79 -6.64 -11.22 -5.15
C ALA A 79 -5.34 -11.96 -4.78
N GLY A 80 -5.42 -12.96 -3.89
CA GLY A 80 -4.31 -13.87 -3.59
C GLY A 80 -3.08 -13.12 -3.06
N THR A 81 -1.93 -13.27 -3.73
CA THR A 81 -0.67 -12.67 -3.29
C THR A 81 -0.70 -11.14 -3.32
N LEU A 82 -1.51 -10.51 -4.18
CA LEU A 82 -1.70 -9.06 -4.20
C LEU A 82 -2.34 -8.54 -2.90
N ALA A 83 -3.28 -9.28 -2.31
CA ALA A 83 -3.87 -8.91 -1.03
C ALA A 83 -2.80 -8.90 0.09
N SER A 84 -1.88 -9.87 0.06
CA SER A 84 -0.73 -9.90 0.96
C SER A 84 0.22 -8.73 0.74
N ILE A 85 0.47 -8.33 -0.51
CA ILE A 85 1.26 -7.14 -0.84
C ILE A 85 0.59 -5.86 -0.33
N HIS A 86 -0.70 -5.66 -0.56
CA HIS A 86 -1.43 -4.50 -0.05
C HIS A 86 -1.42 -4.45 1.48
N ARG A 87 -1.54 -5.60 2.15
CA ARG A 87 -1.38 -5.68 3.61
C ARG A 87 0.05 -5.35 4.03
N ALA A 88 1.07 -5.86 3.33
CA ALA A 88 2.47 -5.58 3.63
C ALA A 88 2.79 -4.08 3.49
N LEU A 89 2.32 -3.43 2.43
CA LEU A 89 2.49 -1.98 2.23
C LEU A 89 1.89 -1.17 3.37
N ARG A 90 0.67 -1.52 3.82
CA ARG A 90 0.06 -0.88 5.00
C ARG A 90 0.92 -1.03 6.25
N LEU A 91 1.44 -2.23 6.51
CA LEU A 91 2.33 -2.47 7.65
C LEU A 91 3.65 -1.69 7.55
N ILE A 92 4.20 -1.55 6.34
CA ILE A 92 5.37 -0.70 6.09
C ILE A 92 5.04 0.76 6.39
N ASP A 93 3.86 1.24 5.96
CA ASP A 93 3.38 2.59 6.27
C ASP A 93 3.15 2.83 7.76
N ASP A 94 2.89 1.77 8.53
CA ASP A 94 2.80 1.80 10.00
C ASP A 94 4.18 1.76 10.68
N GLY A 95 5.26 1.53 9.93
CA GLY A 95 6.62 1.50 10.44
C GLY A 95 7.14 0.10 10.79
N ALA A 96 6.48 -0.98 10.34
CA ALA A 96 6.87 -2.36 10.68
C ALA A 96 8.33 -2.70 10.34
N LEU A 97 8.90 -2.08 9.30
CA LEU A 97 10.30 -2.30 8.92
C LEU A 97 11.30 -1.59 9.83
N ALA A 98 10.91 -0.52 10.53
CA ALA A 98 11.77 0.15 11.50
C ALA A 98 11.90 -0.66 12.80
N GLU A 99 10.86 -1.41 13.18
CA GLU A 99 10.79 -2.14 14.45
C GLU A 99 11.49 -3.51 14.40
N GLY A 100 11.38 -4.24 13.28
CA GLY A 100 11.93 -5.61 13.20
C GLY A 100 12.31 -6.09 11.80
N GLY A 101 12.42 -5.16 10.84
CA GLY A 101 12.88 -5.46 9.49
C GLY A 101 11.98 -6.42 8.71
N VAL A 102 12.53 -6.98 7.62
CA VAL A 102 11.76 -7.75 6.64
C VAL A 102 11.34 -9.12 7.18
N ALA A 103 12.14 -9.74 8.05
CA ALA A 103 11.83 -11.04 8.64
C ALA A 103 10.56 -10.98 9.50
N MET A 104 10.48 -10.01 10.42
CA MET A 104 9.31 -9.82 11.28
C MET A 104 8.07 -9.42 10.47
N LEU A 105 8.24 -8.58 9.42
CA LEU A 105 7.15 -8.26 8.50
C LEU A 105 6.60 -9.51 7.80
N ALA A 106 7.47 -10.41 7.33
CA ALA A 106 7.08 -11.64 6.67
C ALA A 106 6.35 -12.60 7.63
N GLU A 107 6.82 -12.72 8.86
CA GLU A 107 6.18 -13.51 9.92
C GLU A 107 4.75 -13.03 10.21
N ARG A 108 4.54 -11.71 10.34
CA ARG A 108 3.20 -11.10 10.53
C ARG A 108 2.24 -11.39 9.37
N LEU A 109 2.77 -11.73 8.20
CA LEU A 109 2.01 -12.07 7.00
C LEU A 109 1.89 -13.59 6.79
N GLY A 110 2.45 -14.41 7.70
CA GLY A 110 2.43 -15.87 7.58
C GLY A 110 3.27 -16.41 6.42
N MET A 111 4.35 -15.71 6.06
CA MET A 111 5.22 -16.11 4.95
C MET A 111 6.71 -15.99 5.29
N THR A 112 7.56 -16.61 4.48
CA THR A 112 9.01 -16.48 4.62
C THR A 112 9.52 -15.17 4.02
N ASP A 113 10.61 -14.62 4.55
CA ASP A 113 11.27 -13.41 4.02
C ASP A 113 11.56 -13.55 2.50
N ARG A 114 12.11 -14.70 2.09
CA ARG A 114 12.38 -14.99 0.67
C ARG A 114 11.12 -14.91 -0.19
N HIS A 115 10.00 -15.46 0.27
CA HIS A 115 8.75 -15.41 -0.45
C HIS A 115 8.21 -13.98 -0.55
N LEU A 116 8.23 -13.24 0.57
CA LEU A 116 7.81 -11.84 0.61
C LEU A 116 8.61 -10.98 -0.38
N ARG A 117 9.94 -11.08 -0.37
CA ARG A 117 10.81 -10.33 -1.30
C ARG A 117 10.49 -10.65 -2.76
N ARG A 118 10.27 -11.93 -3.08
CA ARG A 118 9.91 -12.34 -4.43
C ARG A 118 8.60 -11.70 -4.87
N LEU A 119 7.56 -11.74 -4.03
CA LEU A 119 6.27 -11.13 -4.35
C LEU A 119 6.37 -9.62 -4.52
N PHE A 120 7.18 -8.94 -3.71
CA PHE A 120 7.41 -7.49 -3.84
C PHE A 120 8.05 -7.13 -5.19
N VAL A 121 9.07 -7.87 -5.61
CA VAL A 121 9.71 -7.66 -6.92
C VAL A 121 8.76 -8.01 -8.06
N GLU A 122 8.01 -9.11 -7.95
CA GLU A 122 7.05 -9.56 -8.96
C GLU A 122 5.91 -8.54 -9.18
N HIS A 123 5.36 -7.97 -8.11
CA HIS A 123 4.20 -7.08 -8.19
C HIS A 123 4.54 -5.59 -8.28
N LEU A 124 5.67 -5.15 -7.70
CA LEU A 124 6.02 -3.72 -7.57
C LEU A 124 7.39 -3.39 -8.20
N GLY A 125 8.16 -4.38 -8.65
CA GLY A 125 9.52 -4.18 -9.18
C GLY A 125 10.57 -3.79 -8.13
N LEU A 126 10.18 -3.64 -6.86
CA LEU A 126 11.05 -3.15 -5.78
C LEU A 126 11.01 -4.09 -4.58
N THR A 127 12.09 -4.12 -3.80
CA THR A 127 12.13 -4.87 -2.54
C THR A 127 11.44 -4.08 -1.40
N PRO A 128 11.01 -4.74 -0.31
CA PRO A 128 10.43 -4.04 0.84
C PRO A 128 11.35 -2.93 1.40
N LEU A 129 12.65 -3.17 1.45
CA LEU A 129 13.64 -2.19 1.93
C LEU A 129 13.81 -1.01 0.96
N ALA A 130 13.68 -1.22 -0.35
CA ALA A 130 13.75 -0.14 -1.32
C ALA A 130 12.54 0.80 -1.21
N ILE A 131 11.35 0.23 -0.96
CA ILE A 131 10.13 1.02 -0.70
C ILE A 131 10.29 1.82 0.59
N GLU A 132 10.79 1.21 1.65
CA GLU A 132 11.08 1.91 2.91
C GLU A 132 12.13 3.02 2.73
N ALA A 133 13.21 2.77 1.98
CA ALA A 133 14.21 3.80 1.68
C ALA A 133 13.60 5.00 0.94
N THR A 134 12.70 4.76 -0.02
CA THR A 134 11.96 5.79 -0.74
C THR A 134 11.05 6.57 0.21
N ARG A 135 10.36 5.88 1.13
CA ARG A 135 9.51 6.50 2.16
C ARG A 135 10.31 7.42 3.09
N ARG A 136 11.48 6.97 3.57
CA ARG A 136 12.38 7.78 4.40
C ARG A 136 12.85 9.04 3.69
N LEU A 137 13.21 8.94 2.41
CA LEU A 137 13.60 10.09 1.59
C LEU A 137 12.47 11.10 1.44
N HIS A 138 11.25 10.64 1.16
CA HIS A 138 10.10 11.52 1.03
C HIS A 138 9.73 12.20 2.35
N LEU A 139 9.77 11.48 3.46
CA LEU A 139 9.59 12.05 4.79
C LEU A 139 10.64 13.11 5.09
N ALA A 140 11.92 12.81 4.84
CA ALA A 140 12.98 13.78 5.06
C ALA A 140 12.82 15.03 4.18
N LYS A 141 12.47 14.85 2.90
CA LYS A 141 12.17 15.97 1.99
C LYS A 141 11.05 16.85 2.54
N HIS A 142 10.00 16.21 3.06
CA HIS A 142 8.86 16.91 3.62
C HIS A 142 9.23 17.73 4.86
N LEU A 143 9.96 17.13 5.79
CA LEU A 143 10.44 17.80 7.01
C LEU A 143 11.41 18.94 6.70
N VAL A 144 12.28 18.77 5.70
CA VAL A 144 13.20 19.84 5.24
C VAL A 144 12.45 21.04 4.71
N HIS A 145 11.32 20.81 4.02
CA HIS A 145 10.53 21.85 3.38
C HIS A 145 9.58 22.56 4.36
N ASP A 146 8.94 21.81 5.25
CA ASP A 146 7.84 22.31 6.08
C ASP A 146 8.28 22.75 7.47
N THR A 147 9.38 22.20 7.97
CA THR A 147 9.86 22.47 9.34
C THR A 147 11.19 23.22 9.31
N ARG A 148 11.56 23.75 10.48
CA ARG A 148 12.87 24.39 10.70
C ARG A 148 13.80 23.54 11.56
N LEU A 149 13.43 22.30 11.85
CA LEU A 149 14.22 21.39 12.68
C LEU A 149 15.67 21.31 12.20
N PRO A 150 16.65 21.13 13.09
CA PRO A 150 18.02 20.83 12.71
C PRO A 150 18.07 19.67 11.70
N LEU A 151 18.95 19.74 10.70
CA LEU A 151 19.09 18.66 9.70
C LEU A 151 19.48 17.32 10.34
N THR A 152 20.17 17.37 11.48
CA THR A 152 20.47 16.21 12.33
C THR A 152 19.18 15.51 12.78
N ASP A 153 18.24 16.29 13.29
CA ASP A 153 16.98 15.82 13.87
C ASP A 153 16.07 15.27 12.78
N ILE A 154 16.05 15.93 11.61
CA ILE A 154 15.33 15.44 10.43
C ILE A 154 15.90 14.09 9.97
N ALA A 155 17.22 13.92 9.95
CA ALA A 155 17.83 12.66 9.56
C ALA A 155 17.37 11.51 10.47
N PHE A 156 17.40 11.71 11.79
CA PHE A 156 16.96 10.70 12.75
C PHE A 156 15.44 10.48 12.72
N ALA A 157 14.65 11.55 12.62
CA ALA A 157 13.19 11.47 12.50
C ALA A 157 12.75 10.74 11.21
N ALA A 158 13.53 10.87 10.14
CA ALA A 158 13.33 10.12 8.90
C ALA A 158 13.87 8.68 8.95
N GLY A 159 14.41 8.22 10.08
CA GLY A 159 14.87 6.84 10.27
C GLY A 159 16.27 6.55 9.70
N TYR A 160 17.12 7.57 9.52
CA TYR A 160 18.53 7.35 9.19
C TYR A 160 19.35 7.16 10.46
N GLY A 161 20.22 6.15 10.46
CA GLY A 161 21.17 5.92 11.56
C GLY A 161 22.34 6.90 11.59
N SER A 162 22.53 7.71 10.54
CA SER A 162 23.53 8.78 10.53
C SER A 162 23.20 9.89 9.54
N VAL A 163 23.63 11.11 9.88
CA VAL A 163 23.51 12.30 9.03
C VAL A 163 24.25 12.14 7.72
N ARG A 164 25.40 11.45 7.72
CA ARG A 164 26.17 11.17 6.52
C ARG A 164 25.37 10.33 5.51
N ARG A 165 24.79 9.21 5.97
CA ARG A 165 23.97 8.33 5.10
C ARG A 165 22.72 9.05 4.60
N PHE A 166 22.13 9.91 5.43
CA PHE A 166 21.04 10.78 5.03
C PHE A 166 21.45 11.71 3.88
N ASN A 167 22.54 12.46 4.04
CA ASN A 167 23.03 13.39 3.01
C ASN A 167 23.37 12.66 1.70
N GLU A 168 24.05 11.52 1.77
CA GLU A 168 24.39 10.67 0.60
C GLU A 168 23.12 10.21 -0.12
N ALA A 169 22.14 9.66 0.61
CA ALA A 169 20.87 9.21 0.02
C ALA A 169 20.06 10.36 -0.57
N PHE A 170 20.02 11.51 0.10
CA PHE A 170 19.27 12.68 -0.35
C PHE A 170 19.88 13.29 -1.61
N GLN A 171 21.21 13.42 -1.65
CA GLN A 171 21.93 13.90 -2.83
C GLN A 171 21.74 12.94 -4.01
N ALA A 172 21.82 11.62 -3.78
CA ALA A 172 21.61 10.63 -4.83
C ALA A 172 20.18 10.67 -5.40
N ALA A 173 19.17 10.93 -4.56
CA ALA A 173 17.78 10.94 -4.99
C ALA A 173 17.33 12.28 -5.63
N PHE A 174 17.80 13.42 -5.11
CA PHE A 174 17.30 14.75 -5.50
C PHE A 174 18.33 15.61 -6.25
N GLY A 175 19.56 15.15 -6.40
CA GLY A 175 20.64 15.87 -7.08
C GLY A 175 21.13 17.14 -6.36
N ARG A 176 20.67 17.37 -5.12
CA ARG A 176 21.02 18.55 -4.32
C ARG A 176 21.03 18.23 -2.83
N ALA A 177 21.77 19.02 -2.06
CA ALA A 177 21.86 18.88 -0.62
C ALA A 177 20.52 19.24 0.05
N PRO A 178 20.19 18.62 1.21
CA PRO A 178 18.98 18.94 1.97
C PRO A 178 18.83 20.43 2.29
N SER A 179 19.92 21.10 2.68
CA SER A 179 19.93 22.53 3.01
C SER A 179 19.47 23.41 1.84
N ALA A 180 19.79 23.04 0.61
CA ALA A 180 19.43 23.80 -0.59
C ALA A 180 17.93 23.73 -0.92
N LEU A 181 17.18 22.79 -0.33
CA LEU A 181 15.73 22.69 -0.49
C LEU A 181 14.97 23.45 0.61
N ARG A 182 15.66 23.84 1.68
CA ARG A 182 15.06 24.56 2.80
C ARG A 182 14.78 26.01 2.38
N ARG A 183 13.54 26.48 2.52
CA ARG A 183 13.18 27.90 2.33
C ARG A 183 13.91 28.75 3.37
N GLU A 184 14.12 30.04 3.16
CA GLU A 184 14.66 30.93 4.21
C GLU A 184 13.61 31.24 5.28
N GLY A 185 14.03 31.47 6.52
CA GLY A 185 13.14 31.73 7.66
C GLY A 185 13.80 31.45 9.02
N THR A 186 13.21 32.02 10.08
CA THR A 186 13.73 31.98 11.46
C THR A 186 13.89 30.54 11.97
N LEU A 187 14.89 30.32 12.84
CA LEU A 187 15.04 29.07 13.58
C LEU A 187 13.76 28.78 14.38
N PRO A 188 13.33 27.51 14.48
CA PRO A 188 12.14 27.18 15.24
C PRO A 188 12.43 27.32 16.73
N ASP A 189 11.42 27.71 17.49
CA ASP A 189 11.40 27.44 18.93
C ASP A 189 11.36 25.91 19.13
N PRO A 190 12.30 25.30 19.86
CA PRO A 190 12.28 23.86 20.14
C PRO A 190 11.04 23.40 20.93
N ALA A 191 10.32 24.32 21.59
CA ALA A 191 9.05 24.03 22.26
C ALA A 191 7.82 24.19 21.33
N ALA A 192 7.99 24.71 20.12
CA ALA A 192 6.89 24.86 19.19
C ALA A 192 6.46 23.49 18.61
N PRO A 193 5.15 23.29 18.38
CA PRO A 193 4.66 22.06 17.82
C PRO A 193 5.16 21.86 16.38
N ILE A 194 5.47 20.61 16.03
CA ILE A 194 5.99 20.28 14.70
C ILE A 194 4.83 20.29 13.71
N THR A 195 4.93 21.15 12.72
CA THR A 195 3.86 21.36 11.73
C THR A 195 4.27 20.83 10.36
N VAL A 196 3.40 20.04 9.74
CA VAL A 196 3.65 19.38 8.45
C VAL A 196 2.40 19.49 7.56
N THR A 197 2.56 19.65 6.24
CA THR A 197 1.45 19.94 5.32
C THR A 197 1.19 18.80 4.34
N ILE A 198 0.05 18.13 4.43
CA ILE A 198 -0.32 17.06 3.50
C ILE A 198 -1.30 17.57 2.44
N ALA A 199 -1.14 17.13 1.19
CA ALA A 199 -2.13 17.39 0.14
C ALA A 199 -3.31 16.41 0.24
N HIS A 200 -4.51 16.87 -0.11
CA HIS A 200 -5.71 16.03 -0.23
C HIS A 200 -6.31 16.06 -1.63
N ARG A 201 -7.25 15.14 -1.89
CA ARG A 201 -8.00 15.09 -3.14
C ARG A 201 -8.97 16.28 -3.22
N PRO A 202 -9.31 16.79 -4.41
CA PRO A 202 -10.12 18.02 -4.55
C PRO A 202 -11.53 17.90 -3.95
N ASP A 203 -12.08 16.68 -3.95
CA ASP A 203 -13.38 16.30 -3.41
C ASP A 203 -13.36 16.00 -1.91
N PHE A 204 -12.18 15.95 -1.29
CA PHE A 204 -12.04 15.70 0.13
C PHE A 204 -12.28 16.98 0.93
N ASN A 205 -13.35 17.01 1.74
CA ASN A 205 -13.60 18.06 2.70
C ASN A 205 -13.43 17.50 4.13
N PRO A 206 -12.38 17.89 4.87
CA PRO A 206 -12.20 17.46 6.26
C PRO A 206 -13.29 17.98 7.22
N GLY A 207 -14.14 18.93 6.78
CA GLY A 207 -15.17 19.58 7.58
C GLY A 207 -14.61 20.62 8.55
N GLY A 208 -13.79 20.19 9.52
CA GLY A 208 -13.20 21.03 10.55
C GLY A 208 -11.90 20.45 11.12
N PRO A 209 -11.39 21.02 12.22
CA PRO A 209 -10.24 20.47 12.94
C PRO A 209 -10.51 19.04 13.41
N VAL A 210 -9.55 18.15 13.22
CA VAL A 210 -9.63 16.76 13.70
C VAL A 210 -8.50 16.51 14.69
N GLU A 211 -8.85 16.24 15.94
CA GLU A 211 -7.91 15.81 16.97
C GLU A 211 -7.74 14.28 16.95
N ILE A 212 -6.49 13.83 16.98
CA ILE A 212 -6.11 12.43 16.86
C ILE A 212 -5.15 12.10 17.99
N ALA A 213 -5.58 11.21 18.89
CA ALA A 213 -4.70 10.61 19.88
C ALA A 213 -3.75 9.62 19.19
N LEU A 214 -2.46 9.81 19.39
CA LEU A 214 -1.41 8.92 18.88
C LEU A 214 -0.76 8.17 20.04
N PRO A 215 -0.17 6.99 19.81
CA PRO A 215 0.54 6.26 20.86
C PRO A 215 1.67 7.09 21.49
N GLU A 216 2.31 7.94 20.71
CA GLU A 216 3.45 8.74 21.13
C GLU A 216 3.14 10.23 21.34
N GLY A 217 1.86 10.66 21.38
CA GLY A 217 1.49 12.07 21.61
C GLY A 217 0.14 12.45 21.00
N HIS A 218 0.01 13.70 20.54
CA HIS A 218 -1.22 14.17 19.91
C HIS A 218 -0.97 14.81 18.54
N ALA A 219 -1.93 14.64 17.64
CA ALA A 219 -1.96 15.29 16.34
C ALA A 219 -3.27 16.06 16.17
N GLU A 220 -3.17 17.31 15.75
CA GLU A 220 -4.30 18.12 15.31
C GLU A 220 -4.19 18.33 13.80
N VAL A 221 -5.26 18.06 13.06
CA VAL A 221 -5.29 18.25 11.61
C VAL A 221 -6.27 19.37 11.28
N THR A 222 -5.77 20.42 10.63
CA THR A 222 -6.56 21.61 10.26
C THR A 222 -6.49 21.86 8.75
N PRO A 223 -7.55 22.39 8.13
CA PRO A 223 -7.48 22.87 6.75
C PRO A 223 -6.45 24.00 6.62
N ALA A 224 -5.58 23.92 5.62
CA ALA A 224 -4.52 24.89 5.39
C ALA A 224 -4.42 25.24 3.91
N GLY A 225 -5.33 26.06 3.41
CA GLY A 225 -5.44 26.41 1.99
C GLY A 225 -6.41 25.51 1.23
N ASP A 226 -6.45 25.66 -0.10
CA ASP A 226 -7.50 25.07 -0.95
C ASP A 226 -7.39 23.54 -1.12
N ARG A 227 -6.17 22.97 -0.98
CA ARG A 227 -5.91 21.54 -1.25
C ARG A 227 -4.91 20.90 -0.29
N THR A 228 -4.74 21.50 0.88
CA THR A 228 -3.71 21.14 1.84
C THR A 228 -4.27 21.13 3.24
N LEU A 229 -3.91 20.12 4.01
CA LEU A 229 -4.16 20.02 5.44
C LEU A 229 -2.85 20.21 6.18
N ARG A 230 -2.92 20.85 7.34
CA ARG A 230 -1.82 21.02 8.26
C ARG A 230 -1.99 20.03 9.40
N ILE A 231 -0.97 19.22 9.63
CA ILE A 231 -0.84 18.33 10.78
C ILE A 231 0.09 19.02 11.77
N THR A 232 -0.44 19.31 12.95
CA THR A 232 0.31 19.86 14.08
C THR A 232 0.54 18.73 15.08
N LEU A 233 1.80 18.40 15.33
CA LEU A 233 2.23 17.33 16.23
C LEU A 233 2.83 17.91 17.50
N THR A 234 2.37 17.40 18.63
CA THR A 234 2.81 17.88 19.94
C THR A 234 3.07 16.68 20.85
N ASP A 235 4.08 16.81 21.70
CA ASP A 235 4.62 15.75 22.57
C ASP A 235 5.12 14.49 21.83
N VAL A 236 5.23 14.54 20.50
CA VAL A 236 5.73 13.43 19.69
C VAL A 236 7.26 13.45 19.64
N PRO A 237 7.94 12.39 20.12
CA PRO A 237 9.39 12.32 20.08
C PRO A 237 9.88 12.21 18.64
N LEU A 238 11.00 12.86 18.31
CA LEU A 238 11.56 12.89 16.95
C LEU A 238 11.64 11.52 16.27
N PRO A 239 12.09 10.42 16.93
CA PRO A 239 12.15 9.09 16.30
C PRO A 239 10.78 8.50 15.93
N ALA A 240 9.69 8.98 16.54
CA ALA A 240 8.32 8.55 16.25
C ALA A 240 7.62 9.43 15.20
N LEU A 241 8.21 10.57 14.82
CA LEU A 241 7.58 11.57 13.97
C LEU A 241 7.05 10.99 12.64
N GLY A 242 7.84 10.12 11.99
CA GLY A 242 7.43 9.47 10.75
C GLY A 242 6.23 8.52 10.89
N ARG A 243 6.07 7.86 12.05
CA ARG A 243 4.90 7.01 12.34
C ARG A 243 3.69 7.87 12.69
N ALA A 244 3.90 8.90 13.52
CA ALA A 244 2.87 9.85 13.93
C ALA A 244 2.22 10.56 12.73
N ILE A 245 3.02 11.07 11.79
CA ILE A 245 2.51 11.70 10.55
C ILE A 245 1.69 10.68 9.72
N ALA A 246 2.17 9.45 9.59
CA ALA A 246 1.47 8.42 8.83
C ALA A 246 0.16 7.98 9.49
N ALA A 247 0.13 7.87 10.82
CA ALA A 247 -1.05 7.58 11.60
C ALA A 247 -2.09 8.70 11.50
N ALA A 248 -1.66 9.96 11.65
CA ALA A 248 -2.53 11.12 11.49
C ALA A 248 -3.13 11.17 10.07
N LYS A 249 -2.29 10.99 9.04
CA LYS A 249 -2.72 10.92 7.64
C LYS A 249 -3.79 9.84 7.42
N ARG A 250 -3.60 8.64 7.97
CA ARG A 250 -4.58 7.55 7.85
C ARG A 250 -5.88 7.87 8.56
N ALA A 251 -5.83 8.37 9.80
CA ALA A 251 -7.04 8.70 10.56
C ALA A 251 -7.92 9.71 9.82
N VAL A 252 -7.30 10.72 9.21
CA VAL A 252 -8.00 11.75 8.43
C VAL A 252 -8.62 11.19 7.15
N PHE A 253 -7.87 10.39 6.38
CA PHE A 253 -8.36 9.86 5.11
C PHE A 253 -9.17 8.57 5.21
N ALA A 254 -9.21 7.92 6.38
CA ALA A 254 -10.06 6.74 6.62
C ALA A 254 -11.49 7.13 7.05
N GLY A 255 -11.70 8.37 7.51
CA GLY A 255 -13.00 8.89 7.92
C GLY A 255 -13.81 9.59 6.83
N GLY A 256 -13.32 9.64 5.59
CA GLY A 256 -13.96 10.28 4.44
C GLY A 256 -14.30 9.33 3.31
#